data_AF-A0A8M3ANC2-F1
#
_entry.id   AF-A0A8M3ANC2-F1
#
_cell.length_a   1.000
_cell.length_b   1.000
_cell.length_c   1.000
_cell.angle_alpha   90.00
_cell.angle_beta   90.00
_cell.angle_gamma   90.00
#
_symmetry.space_group_name_H-M   'P 1'
#
loop_
_entity.id
_entity.type
_entity.pdbx_description
1 polymer ?
#
loop_
_entity_poly.entity_id
_entity_poly.type
_entity_poly.pdbx_seq_one_letter_code
_entity_poly.pdbx_strand_id
1 'polypeptide(L)'
;MNVTEVFPCVFVLLELTPEEKAQRVAKAIRKQTAEVCERWDRLTGHAGTWQEQVERALDKLQDLQSSMDQLDLRLAQAEELKAGWQPVGDLLIDSLQDHIDKTTAFREEVSPLKKDVGAVNDLAAQLTPLDVQLSSTTNRQLDNLNMRWKLLQAAVEDRLKLLREAHRDFGPSSQHFLSTSVQLPWQRAVSQNKVPYYIK
;
A
#
# COMPACT_ATOMS: atom_id res chain seq x y z
N MET A 1 28.26 70.62 -44.24
CA MET A 1 27.96 69.26 -44.74
C MET A 1 26.45 69.15 -44.88
N ASN A 2 26.00 68.81 -46.09
CA ASN A 2 24.64 68.98 -46.58
C ASN A 2 23.66 67.97 -45.94
N VAL A 3 22.45 68.45 -45.66
CA VAL A 3 21.32 67.71 -45.02
C VAL A 3 20.70 66.66 -45.97
N THR A 4 21.35 66.33 -47.09
CA THR A 4 20.79 65.48 -48.16
C THR A 4 21.09 63.99 -48.01
N GLU A 5 21.95 63.57 -47.09
CA GLU A 5 22.30 62.13 -46.94
C GLU A 5 21.30 61.31 -46.11
N VAL A 6 20.32 61.94 -45.46
CA VAL A 6 19.34 61.22 -44.62
C VAL A 6 18.11 60.75 -45.42
N PHE A 7 17.98 61.14 -46.69
CA PHE A 7 16.77 60.90 -47.50
C PHE A 7 16.67 59.62 -48.37
N PRO A 8 17.60 58.64 -48.42
CA PRO A 8 17.34 57.42 -49.19
C PRO A 8 16.32 56.50 -48.52
N CYS A 9 16.37 56.35 -47.18
CA CYS A 9 15.55 55.35 -46.50
C CYS A 9 14.05 55.69 -46.48
N VAL A 10 13.68 56.98 -46.46
CA VAL A 10 12.27 57.38 -46.47
C VAL A 10 11.66 57.19 -47.86
N PHE A 11 12.44 57.41 -48.94
CA PHE A 11 11.95 57.29 -50.31
C PHE A 11 11.61 55.84 -50.70
N VAL A 12 12.39 54.86 -50.23
CA VAL A 12 12.16 53.43 -50.54
C VAL A 12 10.86 52.89 -49.92
N LEU A 13 10.34 53.52 -48.86
CA LEU A 13 9.08 53.09 -48.23
C LEU A 13 7.83 53.68 -48.91
N LEU A 14 7.92 54.82 -49.59
CA LEU A 14 6.75 55.54 -50.09
C LEU A 14 6.22 55.04 -51.46
N GLU A 15 7.06 54.46 -52.32
CA GLU A 15 6.69 54.12 -53.70
C GLU A 15 6.38 52.63 -53.91
N LEU A 16 5.80 51.94 -52.92
CA LEU A 16 5.23 50.62 -53.20
C LEU A 16 3.93 50.75 -53.96
N THR A 17 3.79 50.00 -55.06
CA THR A 17 2.50 49.89 -55.74
C THR A 17 1.46 49.26 -54.81
N PRO A 18 0.16 49.56 -54.98
CA PRO A 18 -0.90 48.89 -54.23
C PRO A 18 -0.80 47.35 -54.29
N GLU A 19 -0.35 46.82 -55.44
CA GLU A 19 -0.13 45.39 -55.66
C GLU A 19 1.01 44.83 -54.81
N GLU A 20 2.15 45.53 -54.74
CA GLU A 20 3.27 45.11 -53.88
C GLU A 20 2.89 45.15 -52.39
N LYS A 21 2.11 46.15 -51.95
CA LYS A 21 1.59 46.21 -50.58
C LYS A 21 0.66 45.02 -50.31
N ALA A 22 -0.26 44.73 -51.22
CA ALA A 22 -1.17 43.59 -51.12
C ALA A 22 -0.40 42.26 -51.10
N GLN A 23 0.62 42.09 -51.94
CA GLN A 23 1.45 40.89 -51.99
C GLN A 23 2.25 40.69 -50.69
N ARG A 24 2.80 41.77 -50.11
CA ARG A 24 3.48 41.72 -48.80
C ARG A 24 2.52 41.32 -47.69
N VAL A 25 1.31 41.89 -47.64
CA VAL A 25 0.27 41.50 -46.68
C VAL A 25 -0.11 40.04 -46.87
N ALA A 26 -0.36 39.60 -48.10
CA ALA A 26 -0.71 38.21 -48.38
C ALA A 26 0.43 37.23 -48.00
N LYS A 27 1.70 37.61 -48.20
CA LYS A 27 2.86 36.82 -47.76
C LYS A 27 2.95 36.77 -46.24
N ALA A 28 2.73 37.89 -45.56
CA ALA A 28 2.71 37.96 -44.09
C ALA A 28 1.57 37.10 -43.52
N ILE A 29 0.36 37.18 -44.07
CA ILE A 29 -0.79 36.35 -43.68
C ILE A 29 -0.43 34.86 -43.85
N ARG A 30 0.05 34.42 -45.01
CA ARG A 30 0.44 33.01 -45.23
C ARG A 30 1.49 32.54 -44.24
N LYS A 31 2.49 33.37 -43.94
CA LYS A 31 3.52 33.07 -42.93
C LYS A 31 2.90 32.89 -41.54
N GLN A 32 2.03 33.82 -41.13
CA GLN A 32 1.33 33.74 -39.85
C GLN A 32 0.38 32.53 -39.78
N THR A 33 -0.33 32.20 -40.85
CA THR A 33 -1.15 30.99 -40.92
C THR A 33 -0.30 29.73 -40.72
N ALA A 34 0.84 29.61 -41.41
CA ALA A 34 1.74 28.47 -41.23
C ALA A 34 2.29 28.38 -39.79
N GLU A 35 2.69 29.51 -39.19
CA GLU A 35 3.14 29.57 -37.80
C GLU A 35 2.03 29.16 -36.81
N VAL A 36 0.77 29.56 -37.07
CA VAL A 36 -0.37 29.16 -36.24
C VAL A 36 -0.65 27.66 -36.38
N CYS A 37 -0.61 27.09 -37.58
CA CYS A 37 -0.78 25.66 -37.79
C CYS A 37 0.31 24.85 -37.07
N GLU A 38 1.58 25.25 -37.21
CA GLU A 38 2.70 24.58 -36.52
C GLU A 38 2.53 24.61 -34.99
N ARG A 39 2.13 25.76 -34.44
CA ARG A 39 1.86 25.89 -33.00
C ARG A 39 0.68 25.04 -32.55
N TRP A 40 -0.36 24.96 -33.39
CA TRP A 40 -1.52 24.10 -33.14
C TRP A 40 -1.12 22.63 -33.10
N ASP A 41 -0.38 22.16 -34.11
CA ASP A 41 0.09 20.77 -34.18
C ASP A 41 1.01 20.40 -33.01
N ARG A 42 1.86 21.34 -32.56
CA ARG A 42 2.66 21.14 -31.36
C ARG A 42 1.81 21.06 -30.10
N LEU A 43 0.81 21.93 -29.96
CA LEU A 43 -0.09 21.94 -28.81
C LEU A 43 -0.91 20.65 -28.75
N THR A 44 -1.46 20.19 -29.88
CA THR A 44 -2.23 18.94 -29.93
C THR A 44 -1.34 17.74 -29.60
N GLY A 45 -0.08 17.72 -30.07
CA GLY A 45 0.89 16.70 -29.66
C GLY A 45 1.17 16.69 -28.15
N HIS A 46 1.41 17.86 -27.55
CA HIS A 46 1.59 17.96 -26.09
C HIS A 46 0.33 17.60 -25.30
N ALA A 47 -0.85 17.96 -25.80
CA ALA A 47 -2.12 17.63 -25.17
C ALA A 47 -2.35 16.11 -25.20
N GLY A 48 -2.01 15.44 -26.30
CA GLY A 48 -2.09 13.98 -26.42
C GLY A 48 -1.18 13.25 -25.43
N THR A 49 0.09 13.66 -25.31
CA THR A 49 1.01 13.04 -24.35
C THR A 49 0.61 13.30 -22.90
N TRP A 50 0.10 14.50 -22.60
CA TRP A 50 -0.43 14.80 -21.27
C TRP A 50 -1.68 13.96 -20.97
N GLN A 51 -2.57 13.77 -21.95
CA GLN A 51 -3.74 12.92 -21.79
C GLN A 51 -3.34 11.47 -21.46
N GLU A 52 -2.37 10.88 -22.18
CA GLU A 52 -1.85 9.53 -21.89
C GLU A 52 -1.28 9.41 -20.47
N GLN A 53 -0.61 10.46 -19.98
CA GLN A 53 -0.09 10.51 -18.61
C GLN A 53 -1.22 10.54 -17.57
N VAL A 54 -2.27 11.33 -17.82
CA VAL A 54 -3.44 11.41 -16.94
C VAL A 54 -4.19 10.09 -16.92
N GLU A 55 -4.40 9.45 -18.07
CA GLU A 55 -5.05 8.14 -18.17
C GLU A 55 -4.27 7.07 -17.41
N ARG A 56 -2.93 7.04 -17.56
CA ARG A 56 -2.06 6.13 -16.81
C ARG A 56 -2.09 6.38 -15.29
N ALA A 57 -2.11 7.64 -14.87
CA ALA A 57 -2.23 8.00 -13.47
C ALA A 57 -3.58 7.55 -12.88
N LEU A 58 -4.66 7.76 -13.62
CA LEU A 58 -6.00 7.35 -13.22
C LEU A 58 -6.12 5.82 -13.08
N ASP A 59 -5.62 5.06 -14.06
CA ASP A 59 -5.56 3.60 -14.03
C ASP A 59 -4.86 3.09 -12.77
N LYS A 60 -3.68 3.65 -12.45
CA LYS A 60 -2.94 3.28 -11.23
C LYS A 60 -3.63 3.67 -9.93
N LEU A 61 -4.34 4.79 -9.90
CA LEU A 61 -5.16 5.17 -8.74
C LEU A 61 -6.34 4.22 -8.55
N GLN A 62 -6.96 3.74 -9.64
CA GLN A 62 -8.05 2.77 -9.58
C GLN A 62 -7.57 1.39 -9.12
N ASP A 63 -6.42 0.93 -9.62
CA ASP A 63 -5.76 -0.29 -9.17
C ASP A 63 -5.46 -0.22 -7.66
N LEU A 64 -4.88 0.90 -7.21
CA LEU A 64 -4.57 1.14 -5.80
C LEU A 64 -5.83 1.08 -4.94
N GLN A 65 -6.86 1.84 -5.32
CA GLN A 65 -8.11 1.90 -4.56
C GLN A 65 -8.77 0.52 -4.46
N SER A 66 -8.87 -0.21 -5.59
CA SER A 66 -9.46 -1.55 -5.62
C SER A 66 -8.68 -2.54 -4.75
N SER A 67 -7.35 -2.46 -4.79
CA SER A 67 -6.47 -3.31 -3.97
C SER A 67 -6.56 -2.97 -2.48
N MET A 68 -6.70 -1.68 -2.14
CA MET A 68 -6.93 -1.22 -0.77
C MET A 68 -8.27 -1.72 -0.23
N ASP A 69 -9.36 -1.62 -1.01
CA ASP A 69 -10.70 -2.07 -0.60
C ASP A 69 -10.74 -3.59 -0.43
N GLN A 70 -10.06 -4.34 -1.32
CA GLN A 70 -9.95 -5.79 -1.19
C GLN A 70 -9.15 -6.20 0.07
N LEU A 71 -8.03 -5.52 0.34
CA LEU A 71 -7.22 -5.76 1.53
C LEU A 71 -7.99 -5.40 2.81
N ASP A 72 -8.72 -4.28 2.82
CA ASP A 72 -9.55 -3.84 3.94
C ASP A 72 -10.59 -4.90 4.32
N LEU A 73 -11.34 -5.40 3.33
CA LEU A 73 -12.34 -6.43 3.52
C LEU A 73 -11.75 -7.71 4.10
N ARG A 74 -10.62 -8.19 3.55
CA ARG A 74 -9.98 -9.42 4.00
C ARG A 74 -9.36 -9.26 5.39
N LEU A 75 -8.79 -8.10 5.70
CA LEU A 75 -8.30 -7.79 7.05
C LEU A 75 -9.46 -7.76 8.05
N ALA A 76 -10.58 -7.11 7.72
CA ALA A 76 -11.74 -7.05 8.59
C ALA A 76 -12.31 -8.45 8.89
N GLN A 77 -12.39 -9.33 7.89
CA GLN A 77 -12.80 -10.72 8.08
C GLN A 77 -11.86 -11.48 9.03
N ALA A 78 -10.55 -11.35 8.83
CA ALA A 78 -9.56 -11.99 9.68
C ALA A 78 -9.58 -11.42 11.12
N GLU A 79 -9.77 -10.11 11.26
CA GLU A 79 -9.90 -9.44 12.55
C GLU A 79 -11.15 -9.88 13.32
N GLU A 80 -12.28 -10.09 12.63
CA GLU A 80 -13.52 -10.62 13.21
C GLU A 80 -13.32 -12.06 13.71
N LEU A 81 -12.71 -12.93 12.90
CA LEU A 81 -12.36 -14.30 13.32
C LEU A 81 -11.44 -14.30 14.54
N LYS A 82 -10.46 -13.38 14.57
CA LYS A 82 -9.59 -13.17 15.73
C LYS A 82 -10.38 -12.65 16.94
N ALA A 83 -11.37 -11.78 16.77
CA ALA A 83 -12.16 -11.22 17.86
C ALA A 83 -12.97 -12.30 18.60
N GLY A 84 -13.35 -13.37 17.91
CA GLY A 84 -14.01 -14.54 18.50
C GLY A 84 -13.10 -15.46 19.33
N TRP A 85 -11.81 -15.16 19.45
CA TRP A 85 -10.86 -16.01 20.17
C TRP A 85 -11.01 -15.90 21.69
N GLN A 86 -11.26 -17.03 22.35
CA GLN A 86 -11.26 -17.11 23.81
C GLN A 86 -9.84 -16.90 24.38
N PRO A 87 -9.68 -16.21 25.53
CA PRO A 87 -8.41 -16.10 26.23
C PRO A 87 -7.81 -17.48 26.52
N VAL A 88 -6.48 -17.60 26.42
CA VAL A 88 -5.80 -18.91 26.63
C VAL A 88 -6.04 -19.48 28.03
N GLY A 89 -6.14 -18.61 29.05
CA GLY A 89 -6.41 -19.02 30.43
C GLY A 89 -7.80 -19.62 30.67
N ASP A 90 -8.74 -19.41 29.75
CA ASP A 90 -10.12 -19.92 29.86
C ASP A 90 -10.33 -21.23 29.09
N LEU A 91 -9.29 -21.71 28.39
CA LEU A 91 -9.35 -22.93 27.62
C LEU A 91 -9.15 -24.15 28.51
N LEU A 92 -9.86 -25.24 28.19
CA LEU A 92 -9.62 -26.52 28.83
C LEU A 92 -8.25 -27.06 28.38
N ILE A 93 -7.52 -27.67 29.31
CA ILE A 93 -6.15 -28.15 29.07
C ILE A 93 -6.12 -29.19 27.93
N ASP A 94 -7.15 -30.04 27.86
CA ASP A 94 -7.30 -31.07 26.82
C ASP A 94 -7.67 -30.50 25.44
N SER A 95 -8.25 -29.30 25.36
CA SER A 95 -8.55 -28.62 24.09
C SER A 95 -7.38 -27.77 23.57
N LEU A 96 -6.32 -27.56 24.35
CA LEU A 96 -5.18 -26.71 23.94
C LEU A 96 -4.57 -27.12 22.60
N GLN A 97 -4.43 -28.42 22.33
CA GLN A 97 -3.87 -28.89 21.06
C GLN A 97 -4.76 -28.52 19.86
N ASP A 98 -6.08 -28.68 19.99
CA ASP A 98 -7.05 -28.27 18.96
C ASP A 98 -6.96 -26.76 18.68
N HIS A 99 -6.80 -25.94 19.72
CA HIS A 99 -6.58 -24.50 19.54
C HIS A 99 -5.24 -24.16 18.89
N ILE A 100 -4.16 -24.91 19.16
CA ILE A 100 -2.87 -24.75 18.48
C ILE A 100 -3.05 -25.05 16.99
N ASP A 101 -3.73 -26.14 16.65
CA ASP A 101 -3.94 -26.57 15.26
C ASP A 101 -4.82 -25.55 14.51
N LYS A 102 -5.92 -25.11 15.11
CA LYS A 102 -6.80 -24.05 14.57
C LYS A 102 -6.06 -22.73 14.36
N THR A 103 -5.27 -22.28 15.35
CA THR A 103 -4.52 -21.03 15.23
C THR A 103 -3.40 -21.15 14.20
N THR A 104 -2.79 -22.33 14.05
CA THR A 104 -1.79 -22.60 13.01
C THR A 104 -2.44 -22.56 11.62
N ALA A 105 -3.61 -23.19 11.46
CA ALA A 105 -4.37 -23.14 10.21
C ALA A 105 -4.76 -21.69 9.86
N PHE A 106 -5.25 -20.93 10.84
CA PHE A 106 -5.57 -19.51 10.65
C PHE A 106 -4.36 -18.68 10.22
N ARG A 107 -3.17 -18.94 10.79
CA ARG A 107 -1.93 -18.29 10.37
C ARG A 107 -1.62 -18.53 8.89
N GLU A 108 -1.80 -19.76 8.42
CA GLU A 108 -1.60 -20.09 7.00
C GLU A 108 -2.67 -19.45 6.10
N GLU A 109 -3.92 -19.37 6.57
CA GLU A 109 -5.03 -18.72 5.87
C GLU A 109 -4.80 -17.22 5.66
N VAL A 110 -4.26 -16.51 6.66
CA VAL A 110 -3.96 -15.07 6.57
C VAL A 110 -2.61 -14.77 5.90
N SER A 111 -1.77 -15.78 5.65
CA SER A 111 -0.44 -15.61 5.03
C SER A 111 -0.45 -14.83 3.70
N PRO A 112 -1.43 -15.03 2.79
CA PRO A 112 -1.52 -14.24 1.55
C PRO A 112 -1.73 -12.74 1.78
N LEU A 113 -2.30 -12.30 2.90
CA LEU A 113 -2.51 -10.86 3.18
C LEU A 113 -1.19 -10.08 3.21
N LYS A 114 -0.09 -10.73 3.59
CA LYS A 114 1.25 -10.13 3.51
C LYS A 114 1.61 -9.70 2.08
N LYS A 115 1.23 -10.52 1.09
CA LYS A 115 1.49 -10.21 -0.33
C LYS A 115 0.59 -9.08 -0.79
N ASP A 116 -0.67 -9.08 -0.38
CA ASP A 116 -1.63 -8.01 -0.70
C ASP A 116 -1.17 -6.66 -0.13
N VAL A 117 -0.71 -6.63 1.12
CA VAL A 117 -0.10 -5.44 1.74
C VAL A 117 1.11 -4.96 0.93
N GLY A 118 1.97 -5.88 0.48
CA GLY A 118 3.08 -5.55 -0.41
C GLY A 118 2.61 -4.93 -1.73
N ALA A 119 1.64 -5.55 -2.40
CA ALA A 119 1.09 -5.10 -3.66
C ALA A 119 0.45 -3.70 -3.56
N VAL A 120 -0.31 -3.44 -2.50
CA VAL A 120 -0.91 -2.12 -2.23
C VAL A 120 0.17 -1.05 -2.05
N ASN A 121 1.24 -1.35 -1.30
CA ASN A 121 2.35 -0.42 -1.11
C ASN A 121 3.14 -0.20 -2.42
N ASP A 122 3.34 -1.24 -3.22
CA ASP A 122 4.01 -1.16 -4.51
C ASP A 122 3.20 -0.33 -5.52
N LEU A 123 1.86 -0.43 -5.50
CA LEU A 123 0.97 0.42 -6.29
C LEU A 123 1.04 1.88 -5.86
N ALA A 124 1.06 2.15 -4.55
CA ALA A 124 1.24 3.51 -4.04
C ALA A 124 2.61 4.09 -4.45
N ALA A 125 3.68 3.29 -4.40
CA ALA A 125 5.01 3.70 -4.82
C ALA A 125 5.08 4.02 -6.32
N GLN A 126 4.34 3.29 -7.17
CA GLN A 126 4.27 3.54 -8.61
C GLN A 126 3.66 4.90 -8.99
N LEU A 127 2.94 5.55 -8.08
CA LEU A 127 2.37 6.89 -8.30
C LEU A 127 3.42 8.01 -8.14
N THR A 128 4.50 7.76 -7.38
CA THR A 128 5.54 8.78 -7.14
C THR A 128 6.25 9.21 -8.43
N PRO A 129 6.69 8.28 -9.33
CA PRO A 129 7.26 8.66 -10.62
C PRO A 129 6.30 9.33 -11.60
N LEU A 130 4.99 9.27 -11.35
CA LEU A 130 3.96 9.94 -12.15
C LEU A 130 3.64 11.35 -11.62
N ASP A 131 4.41 11.84 -10.64
CA ASP A 131 4.17 13.09 -9.91
C ASP A 131 2.77 13.17 -9.27
N VAL A 132 2.15 12.01 -9.00
CA VAL A 132 0.84 11.92 -8.37
C VAL A 132 1.02 11.88 -6.86
N GLN A 133 0.58 12.94 -6.20
CA GLN A 133 0.55 13.04 -4.74
C GLN A 133 -0.75 12.43 -4.22
N LEU A 134 -0.63 11.37 -3.41
CA LEU A 134 -1.78 10.80 -2.71
C LEU A 134 -2.35 11.78 -1.69
N SER A 135 -3.67 11.76 -1.53
CA SER A 135 -4.33 12.59 -0.54
C SER A 135 -3.91 12.20 0.89
N SER A 136 -3.98 13.14 1.83
CA SER A 136 -3.71 12.85 3.24
C SER A 136 -4.63 11.76 3.81
N THR A 137 -5.86 11.66 3.30
CA THR A 137 -6.82 10.61 3.69
C THR A 137 -6.38 9.24 3.18
N THR A 138 -6.00 9.13 1.91
CA THR A 138 -5.54 7.88 1.29
C THR A 138 -4.26 7.38 1.97
N ASN A 139 -3.31 8.27 2.26
CA ASN A 139 -2.10 7.90 3.00
C ASN A 139 -2.41 7.35 4.40
N ARG A 140 -3.33 7.99 5.15
CA ARG A 140 -3.75 7.46 6.46
C ARG A 140 -4.43 6.10 6.36
N GLN A 141 -5.20 5.86 5.30
CA GLN A 141 -5.81 4.54 5.06
C GLN A 141 -4.75 3.49 4.78
N LEU A 142 -3.75 3.79 3.95
CA LEU A 142 -2.60 2.90 3.71
C LEU A 142 -1.85 2.58 5.01
N ASP A 143 -1.55 3.60 5.83
CA ASP A 143 -0.90 3.42 7.12
C ASP A 143 -1.75 2.54 8.05
N ASN A 144 -3.07 2.75 8.06
CA ASN A 144 -4.00 1.96 8.86
C ASN A 144 -4.04 0.50 8.43
N LEU A 145 -4.12 0.19 7.13
CA LEU A 145 -4.08 -1.18 6.60
C LEU A 145 -2.77 -1.88 6.98
N ASN A 146 -1.64 -1.18 6.81
CA ASN A 146 -0.32 -1.69 7.19
C ASN A 146 -0.23 -1.98 8.70
N MET A 147 -0.76 -1.08 9.54
CA MET A 147 -0.79 -1.24 10.99
C MET A 147 -1.68 -2.42 11.42
N ARG A 148 -2.88 -2.53 10.85
CA ARG A 148 -3.82 -3.62 11.11
C ARG A 148 -3.23 -4.98 10.77
N TRP A 149 -2.59 -5.11 9.60
CA TRP A 149 -1.86 -6.31 9.24
C TRP A 149 -0.79 -6.68 10.27
N LYS A 150 0.05 -5.71 10.69
CA LYS A 150 1.09 -5.95 11.71
C LYS A 150 0.51 -6.40 13.05
N LEU A 151 -0.59 -5.78 13.49
CA LEU A 151 -1.28 -6.13 14.74
C LEU A 151 -1.90 -7.53 14.66
N LEU A 152 -2.54 -7.86 13.53
CA LEU A 152 -3.08 -9.19 13.27
C LEU A 152 -1.97 -10.25 13.32
N GLN A 153 -0.87 -10.03 12.59
CA GLN A 153 0.28 -10.94 12.59
C GLN A 153 0.86 -11.12 14.00
N ALA A 154 1.08 -10.02 14.73
CA ALA A 154 1.59 -10.09 16.09
C ALA A 154 0.66 -10.87 17.03
N ALA A 155 -0.64 -10.67 16.92
CA ALA A 155 -1.62 -11.37 17.75
C ALA A 155 -1.71 -12.87 17.44
N VAL A 156 -1.54 -13.28 16.18
CA VAL A 156 -1.49 -14.69 15.79
C VAL A 156 -0.27 -15.37 16.40
N GLU A 157 0.91 -14.75 16.26
CA GLU A 157 2.16 -15.30 16.81
C GLU A 157 2.15 -15.33 18.34
N ASP A 158 1.65 -14.28 19.00
CA ASP A 158 1.51 -14.24 20.45
C ASP A 158 0.54 -15.32 20.96
N ARG A 159 -0.62 -15.49 20.29
CA ARG A 159 -1.56 -16.56 20.65
C ARG A 159 -0.94 -17.95 20.50
N LEU A 160 -0.23 -18.22 19.40
CA LEU A 160 0.45 -19.50 19.21
C LEU A 160 1.51 -19.74 20.28
N LYS A 161 2.26 -18.71 20.66
CA LYS A 161 3.24 -18.78 21.73
C LYS A 161 2.58 -19.14 23.06
N LEU A 162 1.56 -18.40 23.47
CA LEU A 162 0.83 -18.63 24.73
C LEU A 162 0.18 -20.02 24.77
N LEU A 163 -0.44 -20.46 23.67
CA LEU A 163 -1.03 -21.79 23.58
C LEU A 163 0.02 -22.91 23.72
N ARG A 164 1.18 -22.76 23.08
CA ARG A 164 2.27 -23.74 23.18
C ARG A 164 2.89 -23.76 24.58
N GLU A 165 3.04 -22.60 25.21
CA GLU A 165 3.49 -22.49 26.60
C GLU A 165 2.50 -23.17 27.54
N ALA A 166 1.21 -22.87 27.43
CA ALA A 166 0.16 -23.51 28.22
C ALA A 166 0.12 -25.03 28.00
N HIS A 167 0.24 -25.49 26.75
CA HIS A 167 0.23 -26.92 26.45
C HIS A 167 1.45 -27.65 27.00
N ARG A 168 2.63 -27.02 26.98
CA ARG A 168 3.85 -27.55 27.60
C ARG A 168 3.71 -27.62 29.13
N ASP A 169 3.21 -26.55 29.74
CA ASP A 169 3.24 -26.37 31.19
C ASP A 169 2.10 -27.10 31.90
N PHE A 170 0.94 -27.26 31.26
CA PHE A 170 -0.25 -27.87 31.85
C PHE A 170 -0.76 -29.11 31.12
N GLY A 171 -0.27 -29.38 29.91
CA GLY A 171 -0.73 -30.52 29.10
C GLY A 171 -0.47 -31.88 29.75
N PRO A 172 -0.94 -32.98 29.14
CA PRO A 172 -0.90 -34.33 29.75
C PRO A 172 0.49 -34.84 30.13
N SER A 173 1.54 -34.32 29.47
CA SER A 173 2.94 -34.66 29.76
C SER A 173 3.55 -33.83 30.90
N SER A 174 2.86 -32.78 31.33
CA SER A 174 3.32 -31.88 32.38
C SER A 174 3.15 -32.49 33.78
N GLN A 175 4.03 -32.08 34.69
CA GLN A 175 3.97 -32.45 36.10
C GLN A 175 3.34 -31.35 36.96
N HIS A 176 2.63 -30.37 36.37
CA HIS A 176 2.14 -29.21 37.11
C HIS A 176 1.25 -29.60 38.31
N PHE A 177 0.43 -30.64 38.16
CA PHE A 177 -0.42 -31.20 39.23
C PHE A 177 0.35 -31.72 40.46
N LEU A 178 1.67 -31.93 40.35
CA LEU A 178 2.50 -32.37 41.48
C LEU A 178 2.69 -31.28 42.55
N SER A 179 2.64 -30.01 42.14
CA SER A 179 2.93 -28.86 43.02
C SER A 179 1.73 -28.42 43.87
N THR A 180 0.51 -28.48 43.32
CA THR A 180 -0.69 -27.91 43.98
C THR A 180 -1.19 -28.76 45.15
N SER A 181 -1.00 -30.08 45.12
CA SER A 181 -1.58 -30.99 46.12
C SER A 181 -0.70 -31.23 47.34
N VAL A 182 0.48 -30.61 47.42
CA VAL A 182 1.46 -30.91 48.47
C VAL A 182 1.97 -29.62 49.12
N GLN A 183 1.95 -29.60 50.45
CA GLN A 183 2.51 -28.52 51.26
C GLN A 183 3.96 -28.84 51.60
N LEU A 184 4.80 -27.80 51.69
CA LEU A 184 6.17 -27.93 52.20
C LEU A 184 6.18 -28.63 53.58
N PRO A 185 7.19 -29.47 53.88
CA PRO A 185 8.42 -29.70 53.12
C PRO A 185 8.29 -30.73 51.98
N TRP A 186 7.11 -31.29 51.76
CA TRP A 186 6.95 -32.39 50.80
C TRP A 186 6.76 -31.86 49.38
N GLN A 187 7.38 -32.54 48.42
CA GLN A 187 7.19 -32.31 46.98
C GLN A 187 6.79 -33.63 46.32
N ARG A 188 5.80 -33.61 45.42
CA ARG A 188 5.45 -34.78 44.61
C ARG A 188 6.40 -34.87 43.42
N ALA A 189 6.91 -36.06 43.12
CA ALA A 189 7.72 -36.38 41.96
C ALA A 189 7.10 -37.59 41.23
N VAL A 190 7.51 -37.86 40.00
CA VAL A 190 7.05 -39.02 39.22
C VAL A 190 8.25 -39.83 38.75
N SER A 191 8.20 -41.14 38.96
CA SER A 191 9.27 -42.07 38.60
C SER A 191 9.31 -42.33 37.09
N GLN A 192 10.38 -42.98 36.60
CA GLN A 192 10.46 -43.40 35.19
C GLN A 192 9.26 -44.28 34.77
N ASN A 193 8.70 -45.06 35.71
CA ASN A 193 7.52 -45.90 35.50
C ASN A 193 6.19 -45.14 35.64
N LYS A 194 6.21 -43.81 35.63
CA LYS A 194 5.04 -42.93 35.77
C LYS A 194 4.28 -43.08 37.10
N VAL A 195 4.91 -43.66 38.13
CA VAL A 195 4.34 -43.75 39.48
C VAL A 195 4.66 -42.48 40.27
N PRO A 196 3.66 -41.73 40.78
CA PRO A 196 3.89 -40.60 41.67
C PRO A 196 4.44 -41.04 43.03
N TYR A 197 5.44 -40.34 43.54
CA TYR A 197 6.02 -40.53 44.87
C TYR A 197 6.27 -39.17 45.54
N TYR A 198 6.47 -39.16 46.86
CA TYR A 198 6.77 -37.94 47.61
C TYR A 198 8.25 -37.93 47.99
N ILE A 199 8.89 -36.78 47.84
CA ILE A 199 10.22 -36.47 48.34
C ILE A 199 10.09 -35.36 49.39
N LYS A 200 11.02 -35.34 50.35
CA LYS A 200 11.12 -34.33 51.41
C LYS A 200 12.39 -33.53 51.21
#